data_AF-A0A960IEY5-F1
#
_entry.id   AF-A0A960IEY5-F1
#
_cell.length_a   1.000
_cell.length_b   1.000
_cell.length_c   1.000
_cell.angle_alpha   90.00
_cell.angle_beta   90.00
_cell.angle_gamma   90.00
#
_symmetry.space_group_name_H-M   'P 1'
#
loop_
_entity.id
_entity.type
_entity.pdbx_description
1 polymer ?
#
loop_
_entity_poly.entity_id
_entity_poly.type
_entity_poly.pdbx_seq_one_letter_code
_entity_poly.pdbx_strand_id
1 'polypeptide(L)' 'YAGFDPTADSLHVGNLVPLLLLRRFRDAGHRCIALAGGATGMVGDPSGRSEERNLLDAATLEANLAGITPQLVRVLGAGA' A
#
# COMPACT_ATOMS: atom_id res chain seq x y z
N TYR A 1 10.87 -2.68 4.81
CA TYR A 1 9.72 -2.72 3.89
C TYR A 1 8.62 -1.85 4.48
N ALA A 2 7.59 -1.47 3.72
CA ALA A 2 6.36 -0.87 4.25
C ALA A 2 5.14 -1.45 3.52
N GLY A 3 4.07 -1.71 4.26
CA GLY A 3 2.81 -2.25 3.74
C GLY A 3 1.81 -1.16 3.39
N PHE A 4 1.05 -1.38 2.32
CA PHE A 4 -0.04 -0.51 1.86
C PHE A 4 -1.24 -1.39 1.55
N ASP A 5 -2.30 -1.26 2.35
CA ASP A 5 -3.51 -2.04 2.14
C ASP A 5 -4.37 -1.40 1.05
N PRO A 6 -4.89 -2.19 0.09
CA PRO A 6 -5.76 -1.74 -0.99
C PRO A 6 -7.19 -1.49 -0.51
N THR A 7 -7.36 -0.58 0.45
CA THR A 7 -8.67 -0.22 1.02
C THR A 7 -9.49 0.70 0.10
N ALA A 8 -8.85 1.27 -0.92
CA ALA A 8 -9.44 2.12 -1.95
C ALA A 8 -8.67 1.94 -3.26
N ASP A 9 -9.23 2.44 -4.36
CA ASP A 9 -8.67 2.38 -5.71
C ASP A 9 -7.47 3.31 -5.93
N SER A 10 -7.17 4.16 -4.96
CA SER A 10 -6.07 5.11 -5.04
C SER A 10 -5.43 5.39 -3.67
N LEU A 11 -4.13 5.64 -3.67
CA LEU A 11 -3.44 6.14 -2.49
C LEU A 11 -3.80 7.62 -2.29
N HIS A 12 -4.03 8.02 -1.04
CA HIS A 12 -4.16 9.42 -0.66
C HIS A 12 -2.88 9.93 0.02
N VAL A 13 -2.84 11.23 0.32
CA VAL A 13 -1.70 11.96 0.93
C VAL A 13 -1.15 11.30 2.20
N GLY A 14 -1.98 10.58 2.96
CA GLY A 14 -1.58 9.87 4.18
C GLY A 14 -0.55 8.77 3.94
N ASN A 15 -0.49 8.22 2.72
CA ASN A 15 0.47 7.19 2.34
C ASN A 15 1.84 7.76 1.93
N LEU A 16 1.94 9.08 1.69
CA LEU A 16 3.16 9.67 1.13
C LEU A 16 4.32 9.67 2.13
N VAL A 17 4.08 9.88 3.42
CA VAL A 17 5.15 9.90 4.43
C VAL A 17 5.94 8.59 4.45
N PRO A 18 5.32 7.40 4.61
CA PRO A 18 6.07 6.14 4.58
C PRO A 18 6.66 5.83 3.18
N LEU A 19 5.99 6.22 2.09
CA LEU A 19 6.52 6.04 0.73
C LEU A 19 7.78 6.86 0.46
N LEU A 20 7.76 8.14 0.81
CA LEU A 20 8.90 9.03 0.65
C LEU A 20 10.06 8.61 1.56
N LEU A 21 9.76 8.10 2.75
CA LEU A 21 10.78 7.51 3.61
C LEU A 21 11.44 6.30 2.93
N LEU A 22 10.66 5.33 2.44
CA LEU A 22 11.21 4.19 1.69
C LEU A 22 12.04 4.65 0.49
N ARG A 23 11.57 5.66 -0.26
CA ARG A 23 12.31 6.20 -1.39
C ARG A 23 13.66 6.78 -0.96
N ARG A 24 13.71 7.55 0.13
CA ARG A 24 14.97 8.09 0.68
C ARG A 24 15.94 6.98 1.10
N PHE A 25 15.43 5.91 1.73
CA PHE A 25 16.27 4.74 2.06
C PHE A 25 16.81 4.08 0.78
N ARG A 26 15.98 3.93 -0.26
CA ARG A 26 16.41 3.39 -1.55
C ARG A 26 17.49 4.26 -2.20
N ASP A 27 17.28 5.59 -2.24
CA ASP A 27 18.23 6.54 -2.80
C ASP A 27 19.56 6.56 -2.03
N ALA A 28 19.56 6.18 -0.74
CA ALA A 28 20.74 5.98 0.08
C ALA A 28 21.41 4.59 -0.12
N GLY A 29 20.93 3.76 -1.06
CA GLY A 29 21.52 2.46 -1.39
C GLY A 29 20.93 1.27 -0.64
N HIS A 30 19.86 1.44 0.14
CA HIS A 30 19.23 0.33 0.83
C HIS A 30 18.23 -0.43 -0.04
N ARG A 31 18.08 -1.73 0.23
CA ARG A 31 17.02 -2.56 -0.37
C ARG A 31 15.68 -2.26 0.30
N CYS A 32 14.80 -1.60 -0.43
CA CYS A 32 13.46 -1.23 0.03
C CYS A 32 12.38 -1.99 -0.72
N ILE A 33 11.31 -2.36 -0.02
CA ILE A 33 10.17 -3.09 -0.57
C ILE A 33 8.89 -2.37 -0.13
N ALA A 34 8.08 -1.93 -1.08
CA ALA A 34 6.68 -1.56 -0.84
C ALA A 34 5.82 -2.80 -1.11
N LEU A 35 5.01 -3.19 -0.13
CA LEU A 35 4.16 -4.36 -0.20
C LEU A 35 2.70 -3.91 -0.36
N ALA A 36 2.06 -4.26 -1.47
CA ALA A 36 0.62 -4.11 -1.63
C ALA A 36 -0.08 -5.28 -0.91
N GLY A 37 -0.77 -5.00 0.19
CA GLY A 37 -1.29 -6.00 1.13
C GLY A 37 -2.63 -6.60 0.70
N GLY A 38 -2.66 -7.45 -0.32
CA GLY A 38 -3.91 -8.09 -0.77
C GLY A 38 -4.63 -8.88 0.35
N ALA A 39 -3.90 -9.71 1.09
CA ALA A 39 -4.47 -10.52 2.16
C ALA A 39 -4.87 -9.71 3.42
N THR A 40 -4.11 -8.68 3.78
CA THR A 40 -4.42 -7.79 4.92
C THR A 40 -5.56 -6.83 4.60
N GLY A 41 -5.69 -6.40 3.34
CA GLY A 41 -6.85 -5.65 2.86
C GLY A 41 -8.16 -6.44 2.95
N MET A 42 -8.11 -7.77 2.84
CA MET A 42 -9.29 -8.61 3.06
C MET A 42 -9.71 -8.66 4.52
N VAL A 43 -8.79 -8.78 5.47
CA VAL A 43 -9.08 -8.89 6.92
C VAL A 43 -9.42 -7.53 7.54
N GLY A 44 -8.73 -6.47 7.10
CA GLY A 44 -8.80 -5.14 7.69
C GLY A 44 -7.94 -5.00 8.95
N ASP A 45 -7.03 -4.04 8.94
CA ASP A 45 -6.27 -3.65 10.13
C ASP A 45 -7.17 -2.86 11.11
N PRO A 46 -7.36 -3.31 12.37
CA PRO A 46 -8.17 -2.60 13.37
C PRO A 46 -7.45 -1.37 13.96
N SER A 47 -6.19 -1.14 13.62
CA SER A 47 -5.37 -0.03 14.14
C SER A 47 -6.05 1.33 13.92
N GLY A 48 -6.66 1.87 14.98
CA GLY A 48 -7.21 3.23 15.01
C GLY A 48 -8.67 3.40 14.54
N ARG A 49 -9.46 2.32 14.39
CA ARG A 49 -10.91 2.41 14.12
C ARG A 49 -11.73 1.64 15.16
N SER A 50 -12.83 2.24 15.58
CA SER A 50 -13.76 1.69 16.60
C SER A 50 -14.74 0.65 16.05
N GLU A 51 -14.80 0.48 14.73
CA GLU A 51 -15.72 -0.44 14.04
C GLU A 51 -14.92 -1.41 13.16
N GLU A 52 -15.34 -2.69 13.15
CA GLU A 52 -14.80 -3.70 12.24
C GLU A 52 -15.03 -3.27 10.78
N ARG A 53 -13.98 -3.33 9.95
CA ARG A 53 -14.12 -3.05 8.52
C ARG A 53 -14.87 -4.20 7.85
N ASN A 54 -15.82 -3.87 6.97
CA ASN A 54 -16.38 -4.86 6.05
C ASN A 54 -15.25 -5.45 5.19
N LEU A 55 -15.18 -6.79 5.17
CA LEU A 55 -14.28 -7.52 4.29
C LEU A 55 -14.58 -7.10 2.84
N LEU A 56 -13.55 -6.72 2.08
CA LEU A 56 -13.69 -6.45 0.66
C LEU A 56 -13.92 -7.75 -0.10
N ASP A 57 -14.83 -7.74 -1.08
CA ASP A 57 -14.90 -8.84 -2.03
C ASP A 57 -13.65 -8.89 -2.92
N ALA A 58 -13.40 -10.06 -3.52
CA ALA A 58 -12.21 -10.28 -4.32
C ALA A 58 -12.13 -9.34 -5.53
N ALA A 59 -13.26 -9.01 -6.16
CA ALA A 59 -13.28 -8.13 -7.32
C ALA A 59 -12.86 -6.70 -6.98
N THR A 60 -13.35 -6.19 -5.85
CA THR A 60 -13.02 -4.87 -5.31
C THR A 60 -11.56 -4.83 -4.87
N LEU A 61 -11.07 -5.89 -4.24
CA LEU A 61 -9.67 -6.01 -3.85
C LEU A 61 -8.74 -5.93 -5.08
N GLU A 62 -9.04 -6.70 -6.14
CA GLU A 62 -8.27 -6.69 -7.39
C GLU A 62 -8.30 -5.32 -8.07
N ALA A 63 -9.46 -4.67 -8.12
CA ALA A 63 -9.58 -3.30 -8.65
C ALA A 63 -8.72 -2.31 -7.86
N ASN A 64 -8.73 -2.41 -6.53
CA ASN A 64 -7.94 -1.54 -5.68
C ASN A 64 -6.44 -1.80 -5.83
N LEU A 65 -6.02 -3.06 -5.88
CA LEU A 65 -4.64 -3.46 -6.14
C LEU A 65 -4.14 -2.92 -7.48
N ALA A 66 -4.96 -3.03 -8.54
CA ALA A 66 -4.65 -2.49 -9.85
C ALA A 66 -4.49 -0.97 -9.85
N GLY A 67 -5.26 -0.26 -9.02
CA GLY A 67 -5.19 1.20 -8.88
C GLY A 67 -3.97 1.70 -8.11
N ILE A 68 -3.60 1.04 -7.00
CA ILE A 68 -2.48 1.51 -6.14
C ILE A 68 -1.11 1.05 -6.63
N THR A 69 -1.01 -0.11 -7.29
CA THR A 69 0.29 -0.69 -7.69
C THR A 69 1.11 0.25 -8.60
N PRO A 70 0.54 0.88 -9.65
CA PRO A 70 1.27 1.85 -10.47
C PRO A 70 1.76 3.06 -9.68
N GLN A 71 1.01 3.47 -8.65
CA GLN A 71 1.37 4.61 -7.80
C GLN A 71 2.57 4.28 -6.91
N LEU A 72 2.58 3.08 -6.30
CA LEU A 72 3.72 2.56 -5.53
C LEU A 72 4.98 2.49 -6.40
N VAL A 73 4.85 1.92 -7.61
CA VAL A 73 5.96 1.82 -8.58
C VAL A 73 6.46 3.19 -9.00
N ARG A 74 5.57 4.16 -9.24
CA ARG A 74 5.95 5.53 -9.62
C ARG A 74 6.78 6.22 -8.55
N VAL A 75 6.45 6.03 -7.27
CA VAL A 75 7.13 6.73 -6.16
C VAL A 75 8.40 6.01 -5.74
N LEU A 76 8.34 4.71 -5.48
CA LEU A 76 9.49 3.93 -5.03
C LEU A 76 10.45 3.59 -6.18
N GLY A 77 9.95 3.50 -7.42
CA GLY A 77 10.64 2.99 -8.60
C GLY A 77 10.41 1.49 -8.81
N ALA A 78 10.50 1.00 -10.05
CA ALA A 78 10.48 -0.44 -10.34
C ALA A 78 11.65 -1.14 -9.62
N GLY A 79 11.46 -2.39 -9.22
CA GLY A 79 12.55 -3.23 -8.72
C GLY A 79 13.59 -3.46 -9.82
N ALA A 80 14.86 -3.57 -9.43
CA ALA A 80 15.88 -4.20 -10.27
C ALA A 80 15.71 -5.73 -10.18
#